data_AF-A0A9N8DPM0-F1
#
_entry.id   AF-A0A9N8DPM0-F1
#
_cell.length_a   1.000
_cell.length_b   1.000
_cell.length_c   1.000
_cell.angle_alpha   90.00
_cell.angle_beta   90.00
_cell.angle_gamma   90.00
#
_symmetry.space_group_name_H-M   'P 1'
#
loop_
_entity.id
_entity.type
_entity.pdbx_description
1 polymer ?
#
loop_
_entity_poly.entity_id
_entity_poly.type
_entity_poly.pdbx_seq_one_letter_code
_entity_poly.pdbx_strand_id
1 'polypeptide(L)'
;MESLPYPSFVSQVPVDASQNRAGLTAVGRCRINPEVASDEYRAIVAKNAEQAKVDTNSGGGDKDAQKKLKKKYMKEGVAMAKKFLKATLQLDVSVVEVEIVVAPKDLVDTDGCLAACLLDAGCQTIVTDGTQLEAMDAAKIPRERLAAHFTGADNLCQKFEAAAPLASSVSVELDATSSSTLETILSVFESTANVVKEHSLECVVQIVPSQDESQLESLMSEIHAKAPKGKIALVDPTARQLGLSYAAYIRTDREDKLYTTVVCTRNGEALGLVYSSKESIVASLECARGVYYSRSRNQLWRKGDTSGHYQTLHRLDIDCDGDAIRFTVTQRGDDKAAFCHLNTLTCWGNPRGVLHLQETLQDRFKSAPEGSYTKRLFDDPNLLREKLVEEAQELSEATEKDDVAGELADVMYFAMVRAVAAGVTFDDAIAELDSRSRKVTRRQGDSKAYRTEVANKILEGK
;
A
#
# COMPACT_ATOMS: atom_id res chain seq x y z
N MET A 1 -27.28 -41.41 -9.69
CA MET A 1 -27.42 -40.24 -8.80
C MET A 1 -27.53 -39.04 -9.71
N GLU A 2 -28.75 -38.61 -10.01
CA GLU A 2 -29.01 -37.42 -10.81
C GLU A 2 -28.65 -36.19 -9.98
N SER A 3 -27.78 -35.32 -10.52
CA SER A 3 -27.44 -34.04 -9.92
C SER A 3 -28.68 -33.16 -9.85
N LEU A 4 -28.92 -32.54 -8.69
CA LEU A 4 -30.01 -31.59 -8.49
C LEU A 4 -29.97 -30.46 -9.54
N PRO A 5 -31.11 -30.05 -10.10
CA PRO A 5 -31.18 -28.99 -11.09
C PRO A 5 -30.86 -27.64 -10.41
N TYR A 6 -29.77 -26.99 -10.82
CA TYR A 6 -29.51 -25.60 -10.47
C TYR A 6 -30.61 -24.72 -11.10
N PRO A 7 -31.29 -23.85 -10.35
CA PRO A 7 -32.15 -22.84 -10.94
C PRO A 7 -31.28 -21.85 -11.73
N SER A 8 -31.57 -21.70 -13.02
CA SER A 8 -30.88 -20.79 -13.93
C SER A 8 -31.20 -19.33 -13.59
N PHE A 9 -30.59 -18.79 -12.53
CA PHE A 9 -30.54 -17.35 -12.27
C PHE A 9 -29.47 -16.71 -13.16
N VAL A 10 -29.69 -16.69 -14.46
CA VAL A 10 -28.83 -15.95 -15.40
C VAL A 10 -29.71 -15.17 -16.35
N SER A 11 -30.35 -14.12 -15.82
CA SER A 11 -30.53 -12.91 -16.62
C SER A 11 -29.18 -12.18 -16.60
N GLN A 12 -28.22 -12.66 -17.41
CA GLN A 12 -27.06 -11.86 -17.77
C GLN A 12 -27.54 -10.84 -18.79
N VAL A 13 -28.19 -9.77 -18.32
CA VAL A 13 -27.91 -8.49 -18.96
C VAL A 13 -26.48 -8.19 -18.55
N PRO A 14 -25.49 -8.26 -19.47
CA PRO A 14 -24.15 -7.81 -19.11
C PRO A 14 -24.31 -6.38 -18.60
N VAL A 15 -23.86 -6.14 -17.35
CA VAL A 15 -23.74 -4.78 -16.84
C VAL A 15 -22.90 -4.04 -17.88
N ASP A 16 -23.50 -3.02 -18.49
CA ASP A 16 -22.82 -2.23 -19.49
C ASP A 16 -21.51 -1.73 -18.86
N ALA A 17 -20.36 -2.05 -19.47
CA ALA A 17 -19.07 -1.60 -18.97
C ALA A 17 -18.96 -0.06 -18.96
N SER A 18 -19.88 0.66 -19.61
CA SER A 18 -20.06 2.11 -19.48
C SER A 18 -20.70 2.54 -18.15
N GLN A 19 -21.43 1.63 -17.48
CA GLN A 19 -21.99 1.79 -16.13
C GLN A 19 -21.05 1.31 -15.02
N ASN A 20 -19.99 0.57 -15.36
CA ASN A 20 -18.79 0.52 -14.53
C ASN A 20 -18.22 1.95 -14.49
N ARG A 21 -18.77 2.75 -13.57
CA ARG A 21 -18.09 3.95 -13.10
C ARG A 21 -16.77 3.40 -12.61
N ALA A 22 -15.69 3.65 -13.36
CA ALA A 22 -14.36 3.54 -12.80
C ALA A 22 -14.40 4.48 -11.60
N GLY A 23 -14.75 3.94 -10.43
CA GLY A 23 -14.77 4.66 -9.19
C GLY A 23 -13.43 5.35 -9.14
N LEU A 24 -13.43 6.67 -8.97
CA LEU A 24 -12.22 7.40 -8.72
C LEU A 24 -11.41 6.58 -7.72
N THR A 25 -10.19 6.23 -8.11
CA THR A 25 -9.13 5.76 -7.22
C THR A 25 -8.64 6.93 -6.34
N ALA A 26 -9.56 7.81 -5.93
CA ALA A 26 -9.36 9.00 -5.12
C ALA A 26 -9.46 8.69 -3.62
N VAL A 27 -10.10 7.59 -3.25
CA VAL A 27 -10.35 7.31 -1.83
C VAL A 27 -9.10 6.71 -1.21
N GLY A 28 -8.51 7.44 -0.27
CA GLY A 28 -7.29 7.03 0.42
C GLY A 28 -5.99 7.44 -0.26
N ARG A 29 -6.00 8.34 -1.25
CA ARG A 29 -4.75 8.94 -1.75
C ARG A 29 -4.36 10.14 -0.88
N CYS A 30 -3.24 9.99 -0.17
CA CYS A 30 -2.71 10.97 0.76
C CYS A 30 -1.40 11.52 0.23
N ARG A 31 -1.28 12.84 0.18
CA ARG A 31 -0.02 13.52 -0.13
C ARG A 31 0.61 14.04 1.14
N ILE A 32 1.85 13.66 1.36
CA ILE A 32 2.68 14.18 2.44
C ILE A 32 3.56 15.28 1.88
N ASN A 33 3.47 16.49 2.44
CA ASN A 33 4.42 17.57 2.18
C ASN A 33 5.45 17.65 3.32
N PRO A 34 6.67 17.12 3.12
CA PRO A 34 7.68 17.11 4.17
C PRO A 34 8.33 18.48 4.42
N GLU A 35 8.07 19.51 3.61
CA GLU A 35 8.55 20.87 3.93
C GLU A 35 7.87 21.42 5.20
N VAL A 36 6.69 20.89 5.54
CA VAL A 36 6.01 21.11 6.83
C VAL A 36 6.60 20.20 7.94
N ALA A 37 7.45 19.23 7.58
CA ALA A 37 7.92 18.17 8.45
C ALA A 37 9.35 18.37 8.99
N SER A 38 9.37 18.42 10.32
CA SER A 38 10.36 18.05 11.33
C SER A 38 11.81 17.71 10.93
N ASP A 39 12.73 17.95 11.87
CA ASP A 39 14.15 17.53 11.82
C ASP A 39 14.38 16.07 11.40
N GLU A 40 13.36 15.21 11.53
CA GLU A 40 13.37 13.81 11.12
C GLU A 40 13.49 13.64 9.59
N TYR A 41 12.76 14.43 8.79
CA TYR A 41 12.87 14.35 7.33
C TYR A 41 14.26 14.80 6.87
N ARG A 42 14.77 15.91 7.42
CA ARG A 42 16.12 16.41 7.14
C ARG A 42 17.20 15.38 7.51
N ALA A 43 17.00 14.62 8.59
CA ALA A 43 17.89 13.52 8.95
C ALA A 43 17.87 12.38 7.91
N ILE A 44 16.69 12.06 7.33
CA ILE A 44 16.58 11.08 6.24
C ILE A 44 17.32 11.59 4.98
N VAL A 45 17.14 12.86 4.61
CA VAL A 45 17.84 13.48 3.47
C VAL A 45 19.35 13.40 3.66
N ALA A 46 19.86 13.85 4.83
CA ALA A 46 21.28 13.81 5.15
C ALA A 46 21.86 12.38 5.08
N LYS A 47 21.12 11.40 5.60
CA LYS A 47 21.51 9.99 5.56
C LYS A 47 21.61 9.44 4.13
N ASN A 48 20.67 9.82 3.26
CA ASN A 48 20.68 9.42 1.86
C ASN A 48 21.76 10.15 1.04
N ALA A 49 22.12 11.39 1.42
CA ALA A 49 23.27 12.08 0.85
C ALA A 49 24.60 11.40 1.21
N GLU A 50 24.74 10.87 2.43
CA GLU A 50 25.89 10.01 2.80
C GLU A 50 25.94 8.73 1.96
N GLN A 51 24.79 8.09 1.73
CA GLN A 51 24.68 6.91 0.87
C GLN A 51 25.13 7.22 -0.56
N ALA A 52 24.69 8.34 -1.13
CA ALA A 52 25.05 8.76 -2.49
C ALA A 52 26.58 8.87 -2.66
N LYS A 53 27.28 9.45 -1.68
CA LYS A 53 28.76 9.56 -1.67
C LYS A 53 29.44 8.18 -1.66
N VAL A 54 28.87 7.19 -0.97
CA VAL A 54 29.36 5.81 -0.99
C VAL A 54 29.09 5.15 -2.34
N ASP A 55 27.99 5.52 -3.00
CA ASP A 55 27.63 5.02 -4.33
C ASP A 55 28.57 5.54 -5.43
N THR A 56 29.05 6.78 -5.32
CA THR A 56 29.97 7.42 -6.29
C THR A 56 31.46 7.05 -6.09
N ASN A 57 31.90 6.76 -4.87
CA ASN A 57 33.31 6.49 -4.55
C ASN A 57 33.78 5.03 -4.83
N SER A 58 33.17 4.33 -5.78
CA SER A 58 33.51 2.94 -6.15
C SER A 58 34.88 2.72 -6.83
N GLY A 59 35.77 3.72 -6.81
CA GLY A 59 37.03 3.74 -7.58
C GLY A 59 38.28 3.14 -6.95
N GLY A 60 38.28 2.63 -5.70
CA GLY A 60 39.56 2.19 -5.10
C GLY A 60 39.55 1.39 -3.79
N GLY A 61 38.42 0.78 -3.38
CA GLY A 61 38.32 0.02 -2.12
C GLY A 61 37.88 -1.43 -2.30
N ASP A 62 37.90 -2.20 -1.20
CA ASP A 62 37.32 -3.55 -1.13
C ASP A 62 35.84 -3.53 -1.55
N LYS A 63 35.54 -4.13 -2.71
CA LYS A 63 34.21 -4.16 -3.33
C LYS A 63 33.17 -4.81 -2.41
N ASP A 64 33.55 -5.79 -1.60
CA ASP A 64 32.62 -6.47 -0.69
C ASP A 64 32.31 -5.62 0.53
N ALA A 65 33.30 -4.94 1.08
CA ALA A 65 33.10 -3.96 2.15
C ALA A 65 32.18 -2.80 1.68
N GLN A 66 32.41 -2.28 0.47
CA GLN A 66 31.56 -1.24 -0.12
C GLN A 66 30.12 -1.73 -0.35
N LYS A 67 29.94 -2.94 -0.87
CA LYS A 67 28.59 -3.54 -1.06
C LYS A 67 27.85 -3.72 0.26
N LYS A 68 28.54 -4.18 1.31
CA LYS A 68 27.97 -4.30 2.67
C LYS A 68 27.57 -2.93 3.22
N LEU A 69 28.42 -1.92 3.02
CA LEU A 69 28.17 -0.55 3.48
C LEU A 69 26.96 0.07 2.76
N LYS A 70 26.86 -0.05 1.44
CA LYS A 70 25.69 0.39 0.65
C LYS A 70 24.39 -0.23 1.16
N LYS A 71 24.40 -1.55 1.39
CA LYS A 71 23.24 -2.29 1.93
C LYS A 71 22.87 -1.81 3.34
N LYS A 72 23.85 -1.45 4.17
CA LYS A 72 23.63 -0.91 5.52
C LYS A 72 22.94 0.45 5.45
N TYR A 73 23.49 1.41 4.70
CA TYR A 73 22.89 2.75 4.54
C TYR A 73 21.47 2.68 3.99
N MET A 74 21.24 1.88 2.96
CA MET A 74 19.90 1.69 2.39
C MET A 74 18.91 1.14 3.42
N LYS A 75 19.30 0.14 4.22
CA LYS A 75 18.43 -0.41 5.27
C LYS A 75 18.12 0.63 6.35
N GLU A 76 19.11 1.41 6.77
CA GLU A 76 18.94 2.47 7.76
C GLU A 76 18.03 3.57 7.24
N GLY A 77 18.26 4.05 6.02
CA GLY A 77 17.40 5.03 5.36
C GLY A 77 15.95 4.55 5.28
N VAL A 78 15.71 3.35 4.75
CA VAL A 78 14.36 2.78 4.61
C VAL A 78 13.67 2.64 5.97
N ALA A 79 14.41 2.25 7.02
CA ALA A 79 13.86 2.18 8.37
C ALA A 79 13.46 3.56 8.91
N MET A 80 14.28 4.59 8.69
CA MET A 80 13.98 5.96 9.06
C MET A 80 12.75 6.48 8.29
N ALA A 81 12.69 6.26 6.98
CA ALA A 81 11.56 6.63 6.14
C ALA A 81 10.26 5.93 6.58
N LYS A 82 10.30 4.62 6.86
CA LYS A 82 9.14 3.88 7.39
C LYS A 82 8.64 4.48 8.71
N LYS A 83 9.56 4.82 9.61
CA LYS A 83 9.22 5.44 10.90
C LYS A 83 8.59 6.81 10.69
N PHE A 84 9.18 7.64 9.83
CA PHE A 84 8.67 8.96 9.47
C PHE A 84 7.25 8.89 8.91
N LEU A 85 7.03 8.10 7.85
CA LEU A 85 5.72 7.98 7.21
C LEU A 85 4.64 7.50 8.18
N LYS A 86 4.97 6.51 9.02
CA LYS A 86 4.05 6.00 10.05
C LYS A 86 3.73 7.06 11.11
N ALA A 87 4.70 7.87 11.52
CA ALA A 87 4.50 8.93 12.48
C ALA A 87 3.63 10.06 11.91
N THR A 88 3.90 10.46 10.65
CA THR A 88 3.15 11.50 9.94
C THR A 88 1.70 11.10 9.69
N LEU A 89 1.46 9.89 9.19
CA LEU A 89 0.10 9.43 8.86
C LEU A 89 -0.69 8.94 10.06
N GLN A 90 0.00 8.58 11.15
CA GLN A 90 -0.56 7.82 12.28
C GLN A 90 -1.23 6.49 11.85
N LEU A 91 -0.90 6.02 10.64
CA LEU A 91 -1.41 4.83 9.99
C LEU A 91 -0.24 4.04 9.39
N ASP A 92 -0.46 2.75 9.16
CA ASP A 92 0.46 2.00 8.30
C ASP A 92 0.30 2.49 6.86
N VAL A 93 1.42 2.69 6.16
CA VAL A 93 1.46 3.14 4.76
C VAL A 93 0.76 2.19 3.78
N SER A 94 0.43 0.97 4.20
CA SER A 94 -0.39 0.06 3.41
C SER A 94 -1.89 0.41 3.42
N VAL A 95 -2.34 1.22 4.39
CA VAL A 95 -3.77 1.55 4.56
C VAL A 95 -4.27 2.49 3.48
N VAL A 96 -3.39 3.36 2.99
CA VAL A 96 -3.66 4.46 2.07
C VAL A 96 -2.60 4.51 0.97
N GLU A 97 -2.95 5.04 -0.20
CA GLU A 97 -1.97 5.34 -1.24
C GLU A 97 -1.20 6.60 -0.85
N VAL A 98 0.08 6.44 -0.51
CA VAL A 98 0.91 7.55 -0.06
C VAL A 98 1.72 8.13 -1.22
N GLU A 99 1.54 9.41 -1.46
CA GLU A 99 2.43 10.24 -2.27
C GLU A 99 3.27 11.11 -1.37
N ILE A 100 4.52 11.34 -1.73
CA ILE A 100 5.38 12.26 -0.98
C ILE A 100 6.02 13.27 -1.90
N VAL A 101 5.93 14.54 -1.52
CA VAL A 101 6.62 15.63 -2.20
C VAL A 101 8.10 15.57 -1.86
N VAL A 102 8.95 15.67 -2.86
CA VAL A 102 10.40 15.75 -2.69
C VAL A 102 10.90 16.91 -3.52
N ALA A 103 11.67 17.81 -2.93
CA ALA A 103 12.23 18.95 -3.63
C ALA A 103 13.21 18.46 -4.73
N PRO A 104 13.24 19.10 -5.93
CA PRO A 104 14.17 18.74 -7.00
C PRO A 104 15.63 18.70 -6.51
N LYS A 105 16.01 19.64 -5.64
CA LYS A 105 17.34 19.68 -5.04
C LYS A 105 17.67 18.42 -4.23
N ASP A 106 16.77 17.94 -3.38
CA ASP A 106 17.02 16.76 -2.55
C ASP A 106 17.12 15.48 -3.40
N LEU A 107 16.43 15.43 -4.54
CA LEU A 107 16.57 14.33 -5.50
C LEU A 107 17.97 14.30 -6.12
N VAL A 108 18.48 15.47 -6.52
CA VAL A 108 19.81 15.61 -7.13
C VAL A 108 20.92 15.37 -6.10
N ASP A 109 20.84 16.03 -4.94
CA ASP A 109 21.86 15.96 -3.87
C ASP A 109 22.00 14.54 -3.30
N THR A 110 20.96 13.70 -3.41
CA THR A 110 20.98 12.30 -2.96
C THR A 110 21.11 11.29 -4.10
N ASP A 111 21.33 11.72 -5.35
CA ASP A 111 21.38 10.85 -6.53
C ASP A 111 20.21 9.85 -6.58
N GLY A 112 19.00 10.32 -6.26
CA GLY A 112 17.79 9.51 -6.18
C GLY A 112 17.72 8.49 -5.03
N CYS A 113 18.73 8.41 -4.15
CA CYS A 113 18.72 7.50 -2.99
C CYS A 113 17.54 7.80 -2.06
N LEU A 114 17.23 9.07 -1.83
CA LEU A 114 16.08 9.49 -1.02
C LEU A 114 14.76 8.97 -1.61
N ALA A 115 14.55 9.16 -2.91
CA ALA A 115 13.35 8.69 -3.59
C ALA A 115 13.21 7.17 -3.50
N ALA A 116 14.28 6.42 -3.80
CA ALA A 116 14.27 4.96 -3.68
C ALA A 116 13.97 4.51 -2.24
N CYS A 117 14.55 5.19 -1.26
CA CYS A 117 14.34 4.93 0.16
C CYS A 117 12.86 5.13 0.57
N LEU A 118 12.22 6.21 0.10
CA LEU A 118 10.81 6.50 0.36
C LEU A 118 9.88 5.48 -0.32
N LEU A 119 10.17 5.11 -1.57
CA LEU A 119 9.41 4.09 -2.31
C LEU A 119 9.53 2.70 -1.65
N ASP A 120 10.73 2.31 -1.22
CA ASP A 120 10.99 1.07 -0.48
C ASP A 120 10.37 1.08 0.93
N ALA A 121 10.16 2.28 1.49
CA ALA A 121 9.44 2.45 2.74
C ALA A 121 7.92 2.26 2.60
N GLY A 122 7.40 2.32 1.38
CA GLY A 122 6.00 2.02 1.06
C GLY A 122 5.25 3.16 0.38
N CYS A 123 5.89 4.30 0.11
CA CYS A 123 5.28 5.34 -0.72
C CYS A 123 4.99 4.80 -2.13
N GLN A 124 3.83 5.16 -2.68
CA GLN A 124 3.43 4.78 -4.02
C GLN A 124 4.07 5.67 -5.08
N THR A 125 4.18 6.98 -4.81
CA THR A 125 4.62 7.94 -5.83
C THR A 125 5.49 9.03 -5.22
N ILE A 126 6.57 9.39 -5.92
CA ILE A 126 7.35 10.59 -5.66
C ILE A 126 6.77 11.74 -6.48
N VAL A 127 6.44 12.83 -5.81
CA VAL A 127 5.90 14.05 -6.41
C VAL A 127 7.01 15.10 -6.40
N THR A 128 7.24 15.82 -7.49
CA THR A 128 8.15 16.98 -7.50
C THR A 128 7.66 18.06 -8.45
N ASP A 129 8.28 19.24 -8.39
CA ASP A 129 8.02 20.34 -9.31
C ASP A 129 8.17 19.90 -10.79
N GLY A 130 7.05 19.94 -11.50
CA GLY A 130 6.93 19.58 -12.91
C GLY A 130 7.67 20.51 -13.87
N THR A 131 8.18 21.65 -13.40
CA THR A 131 9.03 22.57 -14.18
C THR A 131 10.52 22.23 -14.11
N GLN A 132 10.92 21.30 -13.23
CA GLN A 132 12.31 20.90 -13.02
C GLN A 132 12.49 19.37 -13.13
N LEU A 133 11.77 18.73 -14.06
CA LEU A 133 11.77 17.28 -14.21
C LEU A 133 13.13 16.71 -14.67
N GLU A 134 14.02 17.53 -15.22
CA GLU A 134 15.38 17.12 -15.59
C GLU A 134 16.18 16.63 -14.37
N ALA A 135 15.88 17.17 -13.17
CA ALA A 135 16.42 16.69 -11.90
C ALA A 135 16.05 15.21 -11.63
N MET A 136 14.93 14.73 -12.19
CA MET A 136 14.41 13.39 -11.94
C MET A 136 14.94 12.32 -12.89
N ASP A 137 15.20 12.65 -14.17
CA ASP A 137 15.88 11.71 -15.09
C ASP A 137 17.31 11.39 -14.59
N ALA A 138 17.95 12.37 -13.94
CA ALA A 138 19.22 12.17 -13.24
C ALA A 138 19.07 11.16 -12.09
N ALA A 139 17.99 11.25 -11.30
CA ALA A 139 17.71 10.44 -10.12
C ALA A 139 17.19 9.01 -10.40
N LYS A 140 17.00 8.63 -11.68
CA LYS A 140 16.66 7.25 -12.13
C LYS A 140 15.41 6.65 -11.46
N ILE A 141 14.43 7.49 -11.14
CA ILE A 141 13.15 7.04 -10.60
C ILE A 141 12.33 6.48 -11.78
N PRO A 142 11.66 5.32 -11.63
CA PRO A 142 10.81 4.80 -12.68
C PRO A 142 9.65 5.76 -12.96
N ARG A 143 9.34 5.96 -14.25
CA ARG A 143 8.27 6.85 -14.72
C ARG A 143 6.94 6.57 -14.01
N GLU A 144 6.63 5.29 -13.80
CA GLU A 144 5.42 4.81 -13.15
C GLU A 144 5.30 5.13 -11.65
N ARG A 145 6.41 5.55 -11.02
CA ARG A 145 6.47 5.95 -9.61
C ARG A 145 6.67 7.46 -9.46
N LEU A 146 6.45 8.22 -10.53
CA LEU A 146 6.74 9.65 -10.62
C LEU A 146 5.49 10.46 -10.95
N ALA A 147 5.33 11.58 -10.24
CA ALA A 147 4.33 12.59 -10.55
C ALA A 147 4.95 13.97 -10.72
N ALA A 148 4.63 14.62 -11.84
CA ALA A 148 4.97 16.02 -12.08
C ALA A 148 3.93 16.93 -11.41
N HIS A 149 4.37 17.83 -10.54
CA HIS A 149 3.51 18.75 -9.79
C HIS A 149 3.45 20.12 -10.45
N PHE A 150 2.25 20.65 -10.65
CA PHE A 150 2.03 22.00 -11.16
C PHE A 150 1.06 22.77 -10.27
N THR A 151 1.34 24.05 -10.08
CA THR A 151 0.43 24.99 -9.41
C THR A 151 -0.40 25.76 -10.43
N GLY A 152 -1.68 25.94 -10.15
CA GLY A 152 -2.62 26.69 -10.99
C GLY A 152 -3.12 25.92 -12.22
N ALA A 153 -4.17 26.46 -12.85
CA ALA A 153 -4.88 25.81 -13.96
C ALA A 153 -4.44 26.25 -15.37
N ASP A 154 -3.40 27.08 -15.47
CA ASP A 154 -2.95 27.63 -16.74
C ASP A 154 -2.11 26.65 -17.55
N ASN A 155 -2.38 26.55 -18.85
CA ASN A 155 -1.57 25.82 -19.83
C ASN A 155 -1.36 24.34 -19.48
N LEU A 156 -2.35 23.69 -18.83
CA LEU A 156 -2.21 22.33 -18.31
C LEU A 156 -1.91 21.30 -19.41
N CYS A 157 -2.54 21.38 -20.57
CA CYS A 157 -2.28 20.42 -21.65
C CYS A 157 -0.81 20.43 -22.09
N GLN A 158 -0.22 21.62 -22.30
CA GLN A 158 1.19 21.73 -22.67
C GLN A 158 2.11 21.26 -21.55
N LYS A 159 1.78 21.57 -20.29
CA LYS A 159 2.53 21.07 -19.12
C LYS A 159 2.48 19.54 -19.02
N PHE A 160 1.33 18.92 -19.29
CA PHE A 160 1.14 17.48 -19.24
C PHE A 160 1.88 16.77 -20.37
N GLU A 161 1.82 17.31 -21.59
CA GLU A 161 2.58 16.82 -22.75
C GLU A 161 4.09 16.85 -22.47
N ALA A 162 4.59 17.95 -21.90
CA ALA A 162 6.01 18.10 -21.55
C ALA A 162 6.44 17.11 -20.45
N ALA A 163 5.58 16.84 -19.46
CA ALA A 163 5.87 15.91 -18.38
C ALA A 163 5.75 14.43 -18.77
N ALA A 164 4.94 14.12 -19.79
CA ALA A 164 4.56 12.76 -20.15
C ALA A 164 5.72 11.76 -20.38
N PRO A 165 6.86 12.16 -20.98
CA PRO A 165 8.00 11.25 -21.17
C PRO A 165 8.66 10.81 -19.85
N LEU A 166 8.53 11.61 -18.80
CA LEU A 166 9.27 11.45 -17.54
C LEU A 166 8.38 10.92 -16.41
N ALA A 167 7.09 11.28 -16.39
CA ALA A 167 6.14 10.87 -15.35
C ALA A 167 4.93 10.12 -15.92
N SER A 168 4.36 9.19 -15.16
CA SER A 168 3.08 8.54 -15.46
C SER A 168 1.89 9.27 -14.84
N SER A 169 2.15 10.20 -13.93
CA SER A 169 1.13 10.98 -13.26
C SER A 169 1.46 12.46 -13.32
N VAL A 170 0.42 13.29 -13.40
CA VAL A 170 0.54 14.73 -13.28
C VAL A 170 -0.41 15.18 -12.18
N SER A 171 0.13 16.01 -11.28
CA SER A 171 -0.61 16.57 -10.18
C SER A 171 -0.80 18.06 -10.34
N VAL A 172 -2.01 18.53 -10.04
CA VAL A 172 -2.37 19.94 -10.10
C VAL A 172 -2.82 20.40 -8.72
N GLU A 173 -2.17 21.43 -8.18
CA GLU A 173 -2.63 22.16 -7.00
C GLU A 173 -3.44 23.36 -7.45
N LEU A 174 -4.63 23.46 -6.87
CA LEU A 174 -5.56 24.54 -7.14
C LEU A 174 -5.57 25.50 -5.96
N ASP A 175 -5.62 26.79 -6.26
CA ASP A 175 -5.75 27.84 -5.26
C ASP A 175 -7.21 27.89 -4.78
N ALA A 176 -7.60 26.94 -3.93
CA ALA A 176 -8.97 26.71 -3.50
C ALA A 176 -9.35 27.64 -2.34
N THR A 177 -9.44 28.94 -2.60
CA THR A 177 -9.90 29.95 -1.63
C THR A 177 -11.38 30.33 -1.79
N SER A 178 -12.14 29.66 -2.67
CA SER A 178 -13.49 30.10 -3.04
C SER A 178 -14.52 28.98 -3.27
N SER A 179 -15.79 29.38 -3.32
CA SER A 179 -17.00 28.58 -3.51
C SER A 179 -17.08 27.78 -4.84
N SER A 180 -16.11 27.94 -5.75
CA SER A 180 -16.07 27.26 -7.06
C SER A 180 -15.13 26.05 -7.12
N THR A 181 -14.66 25.54 -5.98
CA THR A 181 -13.64 24.46 -5.92
C THR A 181 -14.05 23.22 -6.75
N LEU A 182 -15.30 22.77 -6.66
CA LEU A 182 -15.80 21.64 -7.46
C LEU A 182 -15.74 21.94 -8.97
N GLU A 183 -16.20 23.10 -9.40
CA GLU A 183 -16.22 23.48 -10.83
C GLU A 183 -14.80 23.54 -11.40
N THR A 184 -13.85 24.08 -10.64
CA THR A 184 -12.43 24.10 -11.03
C THR A 184 -11.86 22.68 -11.15
N ILE A 185 -12.13 21.81 -10.19
CA ILE A 185 -11.70 20.39 -10.25
C ILE A 185 -12.24 19.70 -11.51
N LEU A 186 -13.54 19.85 -11.78
CA LEU A 186 -14.18 19.25 -12.96
C LEU A 186 -13.61 19.82 -14.26
N SER A 187 -13.37 21.14 -14.31
CA SER A 187 -12.77 21.81 -15.46
C SER A 187 -11.35 21.32 -15.74
N VAL A 188 -10.53 21.06 -14.71
CA VAL A 188 -9.20 20.46 -14.88
C VAL A 188 -9.30 19.07 -15.51
N PHE A 189 -10.17 18.20 -14.99
CA PHE A 189 -10.32 16.86 -15.55
C PHE A 189 -10.86 16.87 -16.98
N GLU A 190 -11.82 17.74 -17.28
CA GLU A 190 -12.38 17.86 -18.62
C GLU A 190 -11.34 18.40 -19.62
N SER A 191 -10.66 19.50 -19.27
CA SER A 191 -9.68 20.14 -20.15
C SER A 191 -8.45 19.26 -20.43
N THR A 192 -8.05 18.41 -19.48
CA THR A 192 -6.88 17.53 -19.60
C THR A 192 -7.20 16.11 -20.11
N ALA A 193 -8.49 15.75 -20.31
CA ALA A 193 -8.90 14.39 -20.64
C ALA A 193 -8.22 13.80 -21.89
N ASN A 194 -8.03 14.61 -22.94
CA ASN A 194 -7.44 14.16 -24.20
C ASN A 194 -5.95 13.84 -24.04
N VAL A 195 -5.16 14.76 -23.47
CA VAL A 195 -3.72 14.56 -23.24
C VAL A 195 -3.47 13.39 -22.30
N VAL A 196 -4.29 13.26 -21.25
CA VAL A 196 -4.24 12.15 -20.29
C VAL A 196 -4.41 10.80 -20.99
N LYS A 197 -5.41 10.71 -21.88
CA LYS A 197 -5.67 9.49 -22.66
C LYS A 197 -4.56 9.20 -23.67
N GLU A 198 -4.12 10.21 -24.41
CA GLU A 198 -3.10 10.08 -25.45
C GLU A 198 -1.76 9.58 -24.89
N HIS A 199 -1.36 10.09 -23.72
CA HIS A 199 -0.06 9.81 -23.12
C HIS A 199 -0.12 8.74 -22.01
N SER A 200 -1.30 8.15 -21.78
CA SER A 200 -1.55 7.18 -20.70
C SER A 200 -1.10 7.71 -19.33
N LEU A 201 -1.51 8.94 -19.01
CA LEU A 201 -1.21 9.60 -17.74
C LEU A 201 -2.32 9.39 -16.71
N GLU A 202 -2.00 9.63 -15.45
CA GLU A 202 -2.98 9.85 -14.39
C GLU A 202 -3.04 11.35 -14.02
N CYS A 203 -4.21 11.97 -14.15
CA CYS A 203 -4.45 13.33 -13.65
C CYS A 203 -4.91 13.31 -12.19
N VAL A 204 -4.19 14.02 -11.33
CA VAL A 204 -4.43 14.07 -9.88
C VAL A 204 -4.64 15.51 -9.45
N VAL A 205 -5.81 15.84 -8.91
CA VAL A 205 -6.04 17.17 -8.32
C VAL A 205 -5.83 17.11 -6.82
N GLN A 206 -5.05 18.05 -6.29
CA GLN A 206 -4.80 18.18 -4.87
C GLN A 206 -5.90 18.97 -4.19
N ILE A 207 -6.27 18.54 -2.99
CA ILE A 207 -7.15 19.28 -2.09
C ILE A 207 -6.45 19.38 -0.74
N VAL A 208 -6.19 20.60 -0.31
CA VAL A 208 -5.83 20.85 1.09
C VAL A 208 -7.12 20.81 1.90
N PRO A 209 -7.30 19.84 2.82
CA PRO A 209 -8.53 19.72 3.58
C PRO A 209 -8.82 20.96 4.42
N SER A 210 -10.07 21.45 4.37
CA SER A 210 -10.54 22.50 5.29
C SER A 210 -10.48 22.01 6.74
N GLN A 211 -10.28 22.94 7.67
CA GLN A 211 -10.45 22.66 9.11
C GLN A 211 -11.92 22.36 9.43
N ASP A 212 -12.86 22.88 8.64
CA ASP A 212 -14.26 22.51 8.70
C ASP A 212 -14.48 21.20 7.94
N GLU A 213 -14.54 20.10 8.70
CA GLU A 213 -14.76 18.75 8.20
C GLU A 213 -16.06 18.58 7.40
N SER A 214 -17.08 19.40 7.68
CA SER A 214 -18.36 19.32 6.97
C SER A 214 -18.23 19.79 5.52
N GLN A 215 -17.35 20.76 5.25
CA GLN A 215 -17.05 21.24 3.91
C GLN A 215 -16.29 20.19 3.10
N LEU A 216 -15.31 19.52 3.73
CA LEU A 216 -14.58 18.42 3.10
C LEU A 216 -15.55 17.32 2.70
N GLU A 217 -16.42 16.90 3.62
CA GLU A 217 -17.39 15.84 3.35
C GLU A 217 -18.34 16.20 2.21
N SER A 218 -18.93 17.42 2.23
CA SER A 218 -19.79 17.90 1.14
C SER A 218 -19.07 17.85 -0.20
N LEU A 219 -17.86 18.41 -0.26
CA LEU A 219 -17.05 18.43 -1.48
C LEU A 219 -16.76 17.01 -1.99
N MET A 220 -16.39 16.09 -1.10
CA MET A 220 -16.12 14.69 -1.49
C MET A 220 -17.38 13.99 -2.01
N SER A 221 -18.53 14.20 -1.37
CA SER A 221 -19.81 13.68 -1.83
C SER A 221 -20.22 14.25 -3.18
N GLU A 222 -20.01 15.55 -3.41
CA GLU A 222 -20.31 16.19 -4.69
C GLU A 222 -19.40 15.70 -5.82
N ILE A 223 -18.09 15.55 -5.56
CA ILE A 223 -17.13 14.96 -6.51
C ILE A 223 -17.57 13.53 -6.86
N HIS A 224 -17.92 12.72 -5.86
CA HIS A 224 -18.41 11.35 -6.08
C HIS A 224 -19.70 11.32 -6.92
N ALA A 225 -20.64 12.22 -6.65
CA ALA A 225 -21.88 12.31 -7.40
C ALA A 225 -21.63 12.60 -8.89
N LYS A 226 -20.63 13.44 -9.20
CA LYS A 226 -20.21 13.80 -10.56
C LYS A 226 -19.35 12.74 -11.24
N ALA A 227 -18.65 11.91 -10.46
CA ALA A 227 -17.80 10.80 -10.92
C ALA A 227 -16.83 11.21 -12.07
N PRO A 228 -16.01 12.26 -11.91
CA PRO A 228 -15.05 12.65 -12.93
C PRO A 228 -14.00 11.56 -13.20
N LYS A 229 -13.47 11.53 -14.43
CA LYS A 229 -12.38 10.63 -14.83
C LYS A 229 -11.02 11.23 -14.43
N GLY A 230 -10.68 11.09 -13.15
CA GLY A 230 -9.43 11.56 -12.56
C GLY A 230 -9.25 11.04 -11.14
N LYS A 231 -8.24 11.53 -10.42
CA LYS A 231 -8.00 11.18 -9.02
C LYS A 231 -7.87 12.43 -8.17
N ILE A 232 -8.24 12.33 -6.90
CA ILE A 232 -8.04 13.37 -5.89
C ILE A 232 -6.98 12.90 -4.91
N ALA A 233 -6.10 13.79 -4.48
CA ALA A 233 -5.19 13.54 -3.37
C ALA A 233 -5.42 14.59 -2.27
N LEU A 234 -5.59 14.16 -1.03
CA LEU A 234 -5.65 15.07 0.10
C LEU A 234 -4.23 15.41 0.57
N VAL A 235 -3.94 16.69 0.79
CA VAL A 235 -2.63 17.16 1.27
C VAL A 235 -2.62 17.17 2.80
N ASP A 236 -1.68 16.44 3.39
CA ASP A 236 -1.48 16.29 4.84
C ASP A 236 -2.78 16.10 5.65
N PRO A 237 -3.68 15.18 5.24
CA PRO A 237 -4.94 14.98 5.93
C PRO A 237 -4.74 14.32 7.30
N THR A 238 -5.64 14.61 8.23
CA THR A 238 -5.78 13.80 9.44
C THR A 238 -6.39 12.44 9.12
N ALA A 239 -6.17 11.44 9.99
CA ALA A 239 -6.83 10.14 9.87
C ALA A 239 -8.37 10.26 9.82
N ARG A 240 -8.91 11.26 10.51
CA ARG A 240 -10.34 11.59 10.52
C ARG A 240 -10.82 12.12 9.18
N GLN A 241 -10.11 13.08 8.59
CA GLN A 241 -10.41 13.61 7.26
C GLN A 241 -10.35 12.51 6.19
N LEU A 242 -9.35 11.62 6.26
CA LEU A 242 -9.32 10.42 5.40
C LEU A 242 -10.58 9.58 5.58
N GLY A 243 -11.00 9.32 6.82
CA GLY A 243 -12.20 8.53 7.11
C GLY A 243 -13.49 9.14 6.58
N LEU A 244 -13.61 10.47 6.68
CA LEU A 244 -14.74 11.20 6.11
C LEU A 244 -14.75 11.10 4.58
N SER A 245 -13.59 11.21 3.94
CA SER A 245 -13.47 11.02 2.49
C SER A 245 -13.82 9.60 2.05
N TYR A 246 -13.43 8.58 2.83
CA TYR A 246 -13.88 7.19 2.61
C TYR A 246 -15.40 7.07 2.71
N ALA A 247 -15.99 7.56 3.80
CA ALA A 247 -17.43 7.47 4.01
C ALA A 247 -18.25 8.24 2.97
N ALA A 248 -17.75 9.38 2.49
CA ALA A 248 -18.41 10.18 1.44
C ALA A 248 -18.49 9.47 0.08
N TYR A 249 -17.61 8.48 -0.15
CA TYR A 249 -17.55 7.72 -1.40
C TYR A 249 -18.38 6.44 -1.38
N ILE A 250 -18.72 5.93 -0.19
CA ILE A 250 -19.43 4.66 -0.06
C ILE A 250 -20.94 4.93 -0.06
N ARG A 251 -21.67 4.07 -0.76
CA ARG A 251 -23.13 4.10 -0.87
C ARG A 251 -23.71 2.88 -0.15
N THR A 252 -24.98 3.01 0.22
CA THR A 252 -25.74 1.88 0.76
C THR A 252 -27.21 2.13 0.48
N ASP A 253 -27.88 1.09 0.00
CA ASP A 253 -29.32 1.04 -0.23
C ASP A 253 -30.09 0.67 1.06
N ARG A 254 -29.36 0.30 2.13
CA ARG A 254 -29.95 -0.13 3.39
C ARG A 254 -30.64 1.03 4.11
N GLU A 255 -31.79 0.72 4.72
CA GLU A 255 -32.55 1.67 5.54
C GLU A 255 -31.74 2.15 6.76
N ASP A 256 -30.91 1.28 7.34
CA ASP A 256 -30.08 1.57 8.51
C ASP A 256 -28.81 2.37 8.20
N LYS A 257 -28.56 2.71 6.92
CA LYS A 257 -27.39 3.45 6.45
C LYS A 257 -26.05 2.83 6.82
N LEU A 258 -26.03 1.52 7.08
CA LEU A 258 -24.80 0.78 7.30
C LEU A 258 -24.24 0.26 5.98
N TYR A 259 -22.93 0.07 5.94
CA TYR A 259 -22.19 -0.45 4.80
C TYR A 259 -21.80 -1.90 5.05
N THR A 260 -21.96 -2.74 4.04
CA THR A 260 -21.50 -4.12 4.12
C THR A 260 -19.97 -4.14 4.13
N THR A 261 -19.36 -4.85 5.08
CA THR A 261 -17.90 -4.90 5.21
C THR A 261 -17.41 -6.34 5.31
N VAL A 262 -16.62 -6.77 4.33
CA VAL A 262 -15.89 -8.03 4.39
C VAL A 262 -14.56 -7.78 5.08
N VAL A 263 -14.24 -8.60 6.08
CA VAL A 263 -12.96 -8.53 6.79
C VAL A 263 -12.10 -9.68 6.30
N CYS A 264 -10.90 -9.36 5.82
CA CYS A 264 -9.95 -10.32 5.24
C CYS A 264 -8.59 -10.23 5.95
N THR A 265 -7.86 -11.34 5.95
CA THR A 265 -6.42 -11.36 6.24
C THR A 265 -5.62 -10.69 5.11
N ARG A 266 -4.30 -10.52 5.30
CA ARG A 266 -3.39 -10.01 4.26
C ARG A 266 -3.31 -10.91 3.03
N ASN A 267 -3.55 -12.21 3.17
CA ASN A 267 -3.57 -13.16 2.06
C ASN A 267 -4.96 -13.34 1.41
N GLY A 268 -5.97 -12.56 1.85
CA GLY A 268 -7.30 -12.56 1.24
C GLY A 268 -8.31 -13.56 1.82
N GLU A 269 -7.94 -14.36 2.82
CA GLU A 269 -8.88 -15.23 3.54
C GLU A 269 -9.92 -14.38 4.27
N ALA A 270 -11.20 -14.65 4.03
CA ALA A 270 -12.29 -13.95 4.71
C ALA A 270 -12.40 -14.40 6.17
N LEU A 271 -12.20 -13.45 7.09
CA LEU A 271 -12.36 -13.64 8.53
C LEU A 271 -13.84 -13.57 8.94
N GLY A 272 -14.60 -12.64 8.36
CA GLY A 272 -16.02 -12.48 8.65
C GLY A 272 -16.70 -11.38 7.83
N LEU A 273 -18.03 -11.35 7.92
CA LEU A 273 -18.87 -10.28 7.40
C LEU A 273 -19.40 -9.43 8.56
N VAL A 274 -19.20 -8.13 8.47
CA VAL A 274 -19.64 -7.15 9.47
C VAL A 274 -20.30 -5.96 8.77
N TYR A 275 -20.82 -5.04 9.56
CA TYR A 275 -21.39 -3.80 9.07
C TYR A 275 -20.57 -2.63 9.59
N SER A 276 -20.34 -1.63 8.74
CA SER A 276 -19.68 -0.38 9.12
C SER A 276 -20.67 0.76 9.08
N SER A 277 -20.51 1.73 9.97
CA SER A 277 -21.12 3.06 9.84
C SER A 277 -20.04 4.05 9.40
N LYS A 278 -20.44 5.27 9.05
CA LYS A 278 -19.48 6.37 8.81
C LYS A 278 -18.54 6.55 10.01
N GLU A 279 -19.09 6.53 11.22
CA GLU A 279 -18.34 6.68 12.46
C GLU A 279 -17.37 5.52 12.68
N SER A 280 -17.73 4.30 12.28
CA SER A 280 -16.85 3.15 12.43
C SER A 280 -15.68 3.17 11.44
N ILE A 281 -15.90 3.66 10.21
CA ILE A 281 -14.83 3.87 9.21
C ILE A 281 -13.83 4.90 9.72
N VAL A 282 -14.33 6.04 10.19
CA VAL A 282 -13.49 7.11 10.75
C VAL A 282 -12.71 6.61 11.96
N ALA A 283 -13.38 5.96 12.91
CA ALA A 283 -12.73 5.41 14.09
C ALA A 283 -11.68 4.35 13.73
N SER A 284 -11.90 3.56 12.67
CA SER A 284 -10.95 2.53 12.22
C SER A 284 -9.64 3.15 11.72
N LEU A 285 -9.71 4.27 11.00
CA LEU A 285 -8.52 4.99 10.55
C LEU A 285 -7.86 5.75 11.71
N GLU A 286 -8.62 6.39 12.59
CA GLU A 286 -8.05 7.11 13.75
C GLU A 286 -7.26 6.19 14.69
N CYS A 287 -7.70 4.95 14.89
CA CYS A 287 -7.04 4.02 15.80
C CYS A 287 -6.26 2.89 15.11
N ALA A 288 -6.23 2.84 13.77
CA ALA A 288 -5.62 1.78 12.98
C ALA A 288 -6.08 0.35 13.37
N ARG A 289 -7.36 0.17 13.72
CA ARG A 289 -7.95 -1.11 14.14
C ARG A 289 -9.25 -1.40 13.39
N GLY A 290 -9.67 -2.66 13.40
CA GLY A 290 -11.01 -3.02 12.94
C GLY A 290 -12.08 -2.48 13.90
N VAL A 291 -12.77 -1.41 13.49
CA VAL A 291 -13.91 -0.84 14.19
C VAL A 291 -15.14 -0.92 13.31
N TYR A 292 -16.19 -1.55 13.82
CA TYR A 292 -17.41 -1.86 13.09
C TYR A 292 -18.63 -1.29 13.80
N TYR A 293 -19.79 -1.42 13.18
CA TYR A 293 -21.07 -1.12 13.82
C TYR A 293 -21.79 -2.43 14.19
N SER A 294 -22.08 -2.61 15.47
CA SER A 294 -22.85 -3.76 15.93
C SER A 294 -24.33 -3.43 15.86
N ARG A 295 -25.04 -4.03 14.89
CA ARG A 295 -26.50 -3.86 14.75
C ARG A 295 -27.29 -4.32 15.97
N SER A 296 -26.88 -5.42 16.59
CA SER A 296 -27.57 -5.95 17.78
C SER A 296 -27.33 -5.12 19.04
N ARG A 297 -26.16 -4.48 19.15
CA ARG A 297 -25.83 -3.60 20.29
C ARG A 297 -26.14 -2.13 20.01
N ASN A 298 -26.51 -1.79 18.78
CA ASN A 298 -26.73 -0.44 18.26
C ASN A 298 -25.62 0.55 18.65
N GLN A 299 -24.36 0.15 18.49
CA GLN A 299 -23.19 0.95 18.86
C GLN A 299 -21.94 0.55 18.08
N LEU A 300 -20.92 1.39 18.14
CA LEU A 300 -19.57 1.07 17.67
C LEU A 300 -18.99 -0.15 18.41
N TRP A 301 -18.32 -1.01 17.65
CA TRP A 301 -17.68 -2.21 18.12
C TRP A 301 -16.24 -2.25 17.61
N ARG A 302 -15.31 -1.90 18.50
CA ARG A 302 -13.88 -2.12 18.27
C ARG A 302 -13.57 -3.61 18.52
N LYS A 303 -13.14 -4.32 17.47
CA LYS A 303 -12.88 -5.76 17.57
C LYS A 303 -11.75 -6.02 18.57
N GLY A 304 -12.02 -6.92 19.52
CA GLY A 304 -11.07 -7.38 20.52
C GLY A 304 -11.12 -6.65 21.87
N ASP A 305 -11.84 -5.54 22.01
CA ASP A 305 -11.87 -4.78 23.29
C ASP A 305 -12.41 -5.60 24.47
N THR A 306 -13.27 -6.59 24.21
CA THR A 306 -13.79 -7.50 25.24
C THR A 306 -13.04 -8.84 25.29
N SER A 307 -12.61 -9.37 24.14
CA SER A 307 -12.05 -10.73 24.05
C SER A 307 -10.52 -10.79 24.08
N GLY A 308 -9.83 -9.66 23.95
CA GLY A 308 -8.39 -9.61 23.71
C GLY A 308 -7.98 -9.95 22.27
N HIS A 309 -8.92 -10.33 21.39
CA HIS A 309 -8.63 -10.69 20.00
C HIS A 309 -8.76 -9.50 19.04
N TYR A 310 -7.79 -8.60 19.14
CA TYR A 310 -7.78 -7.33 18.40
C TYR A 310 -7.27 -7.47 16.97
N GLN A 311 -7.47 -6.42 16.18
CA GLN A 311 -7.08 -6.35 14.78
C GLN A 311 -6.23 -5.11 14.54
N THR A 312 -5.19 -5.26 13.72
CA THR A 312 -4.47 -4.14 13.11
C THR A 312 -5.00 -3.95 11.70
N LEU A 313 -5.45 -2.74 11.38
CA LEU A 313 -5.90 -2.39 10.03
C LEU A 313 -4.70 -2.17 9.11
N HIS A 314 -4.71 -2.81 7.94
CA HIS A 314 -3.67 -2.70 6.92
C HIS A 314 -4.17 -2.13 5.61
N ARG A 315 -5.46 -2.28 5.27
CA ARG A 315 -6.02 -1.72 4.03
C ARG A 315 -7.51 -1.56 4.14
N LEU A 316 -8.03 -0.50 3.52
CA LEU A 316 -9.45 -0.28 3.33
C LEU A 316 -9.71 -0.08 1.84
N ASP A 317 -10.33 -1.08 1.21
CA ASP A 317 -10.77 -1.01 -0.18
C ASP A 317 -12.28 -0.80 -0.26
N ILE A 318 -12.71 -0.11 -1.29
CA ILE A 318 -14.10 -0.01 -1.71
C ILE A 318 -14.22 -0.80 -3.02
N ASP A 319 -15.33 -1.50 -3.23
CA ASP A 319 -15.58 -2.21 -4.48
C ASP A 319 -15.92 -1.27 -5.65
N CYS A 320 -16.18 -1.84 -6.83
CA CYS A 320 -16.22 -1.07 -8.08
C CYS A 320 -17.42 -0.13 -8.23
N ASP A 321 -18.56 -0.49 -7.65
CA ASP A 321 -19.79 0.31 -7.60
C ASP A 321 -19.96 1.05 -6.26
N GLY A 322 -19.15 0.71 -5.26
CA GLY A 322 -18.94 1.47 -4.05
C GLY A 322 -19.99 1.21 -2.97
N ASP A 323 -20.55 0.01 -2.92
CA ASP A 323 -21.55 -0.39 -1.93
C ASP A 323 -21.04 -1.41 -0.90
N ALA A 324 -19.83 -1.94 -1.11
CA ALA A 324 -19.15 -2.80 -0.15
C ALA A 324 -17.72 -2.33 0.15
N ILE A 325 -17.31 -2.64 1.38
CA ILE A 325 -15.98 -2.33 1.89
C ILE A 325 -15.23 -3.62 2.16
N ARG A 326 -13.93 -3.65 1.85
CA ARG A 326 -13.02 -4.71 2.31
C ARG A 326 -12.00 -4.13 3.29
N PHE A 327 -12.00 -4.67 4.49
CA PHE A 327 -10.97 -4.40 5.50
C PHE A 327 -9.93 -5.52 5.43
N THR A 328 -8.69 -5.18 5.06
CA THR A 328 -7.55 -6.08 5.24
C THR A 328 -6.93 -5.82 6.60
N VAL A 329 -6.86 -6.86 7.42
CA VAL A 329 -6.38 -6.78 8.80
C VAL A 329 -5.40 -7.91 9.11
N THR A 330 -4.56 -7.70 10.12
CA THR A 330 -3.91 -8.80 10.83
C THR A 330 -4.69 -9.06 12.11
N GLN A 331 -5.25 -10.27 12.23
CA GLN A 331 -5.96 -10.73 13.41
C GLN A 331 -4.95 -11.16 14.48
N ARG A 332 -5.10 -10.64 15.69
CA ARG A 332 -4.23 -10.91 16.84
C ARG A 332 -5.05 -11.37 18.03
N GLY A 333 -4.36 -11.86 19.05
CA GLY A 333 -4.89 -12.24 20.35
C GLY A 333 -3.79 -12.79 21.25
N ASP A 334 -3.92 -12.59 22.56
CA ASP A 334 -2.88 -12.95 23.54
C ASP A 334 -2.74 -14.48 23.69
N ASP A 335 -3.85 -15.21 23.59
CA ASP A 335 -3.91 -16.67 23.61
C ASP A 335 -3.85 -17.28 22.20
N LYS A 336 -4.64 -16.73 21.27
CA LYS A 336 -4.64 -17.07 19.85
C LYS A 336 -5.30 -16.00 18.97
N ALA A 337 -5.00 -16.03 17.67
CA ALA A 337 -5.67 -15.18 16.69
C ALA A 337 -7.06 -15.73 16.34
N ALA A 338 -8.13 -15.13 16.88
CA ALA A 338 -9.51 -15.51 16.56
C ALA A 338 -10.39 -14.31 16.18
N PHE A 339 -11.01 -14.39 15.00
CA PHE A 339 -12.08 -13.45 14.65
C PHE A 339 -13.39 -13.85 15.32
N CYS A 340 -13.72 -15.14 15.28
CA CYS A 340 -15.00 -15.67 15.71
C CYS A 340 -15.06 -15.87 17.23
N HIS A 341 -16.24 -15.64 17.81
CA HIS A 341 -16.52 -15.91 19.22
C HIS A 341 -16.48 -17.40 19.58
N LEU A 342 -16.51 -18.28 18.57
CA LEU A 342 -16.27 -19.72 18.73
C LEU A 342 -14.79 -20.08 18.78
N ASN A 343 -13.91 -19.09 18.95
CA ASN A 343 -12.48 -19.28 19.06
C ASN A 343 -11.88 -19.92 17.78
N THR A 344 -12.37 -19.52 16.61
CA THR A 344 -11.81 -19.88 15.29
C THR A 344 -11.29 -18.63 14.59
N LEU A 345 -10.30 -18.79 13.70
CA LEU A 345 -9.76 -17.66 12.93
C LEU A 345 -10.83 -17.00 12.07
N THR A 346 -11.73 -17.77 11.45
CA THR A 346 -12.82 -17.25 10.63
C THR A 346 -14.20 -17.57 11.21
N CYS A 347 -15.23 -16.81 10.83
CA CYS A 347 -16.63 -17.14 11.12
C CYS A 347 -17.13 -18.41 10.40
N TRP A 348 -16.39 -18.90 9.41
CA TRP A 348 -16.75 -20.08 8.61
C TRP A 348 -16.01 -21.35 9.04
N GLY A 349 -15.43 -21.35 10.23
CA GLY A 349 -14.75 -22.49 10.83
C GLY A 349 -13.23 -22.40 10.68
N ASN A 350 -12.60 -23.54 10.45
CA ASN A 350 -11.15 -23.59 10.28
C ASN A 350 -10.79 -23.01 8.90
N PRO A 351 -9.71 -22.19 8.81
CA PRO A 351 -9.17 -21.78 7.53
C PRO A 351 -8.72 -23.01 6.72
N ARG A 352 -8.34 -22.80 5.46
CA ARG A 352 -7.77 -23.85 4.60
C ARG A 352 -6.34 -23.51 4.19
N GLY A 353 -5.66 -24.48 3.57
CA GLY A 353 -4.32 -24.29 3.02
C GLY A 353 -3.30 -23.87 4.08
N VAL A 354 -2.47 -22.87 3.74
CA VAL A 354 -1.31 -22.46 4.54
C VAL A 354 -1.70 -21.90 5.92
N LEU A 355 -2.83 -21.20 6.03
CA LEU A 355 -3.30 -20.67 7.31
C LEU A 355 -3.72 -21.80 8.26
N HIS A 356 -4.38 -22.83 7.74
CA HIS A 356 -4.71 -24.01 8.54
C HIS A 356 -3.47 -24.77 8.99
N LEU A 357 -2.50 -24.90 8.09
CA LEU A 357 -1.22 -25.51 8.40
C LEU A 357 -0.50 -24.72 9.51
N GLN A 358 -0.51 -23.38 9.43
CA GLN A 358 0.07 -22.53 10.47
C GLN A 358 -0.57 -22.80 11.84
N GLU A 359 -1.90 -22.76 11.93
CA GLU A 359 -2.61 -23.05 13.19
C GLU A 359 -2.24 -24.43 13.73
N THR A 360 -2.27 -25.45 12.88
CA THR A 360 -1.91 -26.82 13.23
C THR A 360 -0.48 -26.92 13.77
N LEU A 361 0.47 -26.23 13.13
CA LEU A 361 1.86 -26.22 13.55
C LEU A 361 2.08 -25.43 14.84
N GLN A 362 1.36 -24.33 15.05
CA GLN A 362 1.40 -23.55 16.30
C GLN A 362 0.86 -24.37 17.48
N ASP A 363 -0.22 -25.12 17.28
CA ASP A 363 -0.76 -26.03 18.30
C ASP A 363 0.24 -27.17 18.57
N ARG A 364 0.78 -27.80 17.52
CA ARG A 364 1.80 -28.85 17.67
C ARG A 364 3.09 -28.33 18.31
N PHE A 365 3.48 -27.08 18.08
CA PHE A 365 4.66 -26.51 18.74
C PHE A 365 4.50 -26.49 20.26
N LYS A 366 3.28 -26.27 20.74
CA LYS A 366 2.95 -26.24 22.18
C LYS A 366 2.73 -27.65 22.76
N SER A 367 2.09 -28.54 22.01
CA SER A 367 1.52 -29.78 22.56
C SER A 367 1.81 -31.06 21.79
N ALA A 368 2.75 -31.06 20.84
CA ALA A 368 3.05 -32.27 20.07
C ALA A 368 3.53 -33.42 20.99
N PRO A 369 3.02 -34.65 20.80
CA PRO A 369 3.47 -35.80 21.57
C PRO A 369 4.98 -36.04 21.41
N GLU A 370 5.61 -36.47 22.51
CA GLU A 370 6.98 -37.01 22.52
C GLU A 370 7.16 -38.06 21.41
N GLY A 371 8.25 -37.95 20.65
CA GLY A 371 8.57 -38.86 19.55
C GLY A 371 7.80 -38.62 18.24
N SER A 372 6.80 -37.74 18.19
CA SER A 372 6.11 -37.41 16.93
C SER A 372 7.05 -36.70 15.94
N TYR A 373 6.82 -36.89 14.63
CA TYR A 373 7.67 -36.31 13.59
C TYR A 373 7.75 -34.79 13.68
N THR A 374 6.61 -34.11 13.85
CA THR A 374 6.57 -32.65 14.01
C THR A 374 7.31 -32.19 15.27
N LYS A 375 7.25 -32.95 16.38
CA LYS A 375 8.01 -32.62 17.59
C LYS A 375 9.52 -32.70 17.35
N ARG A 376 9.97 -33.76 16.67
CA ARG A 376 11.39 -33.92 16.27
C ARG A 376 11.88 -32.77 15.39
N LEU A 377 11.07 -32.30 14.44
CA LEU A 377 11.43 -31.16 13.60
C LEU A 377 11.59 -29.86 14.40
N PHE A 378 10.81 -29.66 15.45
CA PHE A 378 10.95 -28.50 16.34
C PHE A 378 12.14 -28.61 17.28
N ASP A 379 12.47 -29.81 17.75
CA ASP A 379 13.54 -30.05 18.73
C ASP A 379 14.93 -30.19 18.07
N ASP A 380 15.00 -30.56 16.78
CA ASP A 380 16.25 -30.72 16.02
C ASP A 380 16.34 -29.76 14.81
N PRO A 381 17.02 -28.60 14.97
CA PRO A 381 17.21 -27.64 13.89
C PRO A 381 18.05 -28.17 12.71
N ASN A 382 18.91 -29.18 12.92
CA ASN A 382 19.70 -29.76 11.84
C ASN A 382 18.82 -30.63 10.95
N LEU A 383 18.00 -31.49 11.55
CA LEU A 383 17.02 -32.30 10.83
C LEU A 383 16.09 -31.42 9.99
N LEU A 384 15.54 -30.35 10.57
CA LEU A 384 14.67 -29.42 9.84
C LEU A 384 15.38 -28.74 8.67
N ARG A 385 16.65 -28.33 8.86
CA ARG A 385 17.45 -27.72 7.80
C ARG A 385 17.72 -28.72 6.67
N GLU A 386 18.10 -29.95 7.01
CA GLU A 386 18.40 -31.01 6.03
C GLU A 386 17.16 -31.34 5.20
N LYS A 387 16.01 -31.57 5.83
CA LYS A 387 14.73 -31.76 5.14
C LYS A 387 14.41 -30.57 4.22
N LEU A 388 14.50 -29.33 4.73
CA LEU A 388 14.20 -28.16 3.89
C LEU A 388 15.11 -28.03 2.66
N VAL A 389 16.38 -28.44 2.75
CA VAL A 389 17.31 -28.44 1.61
C VAL A 389 16.99 -29.58 0.63
N GLU A 390 16.65 -30.76 1.15
CA GLU A 390 16.21 -31.93 0.38
C GLU A 390 14.98 -31.61 -0.47
N GLU A 391 13.87 -31.15 0.13
CA GLU A 391 12.64 -30.86 -0.62
C GLU A 391 12.84 -29.71 -1.62
N ALA A 392 13.71 -28.75 -1.31
CA ALA A 392 14.03 -27.66 -2.24
C ALA A 392 14.80 -28.17 -3.47
N GLN A 393 15.64 -29.19 -3.30
CA GLN A 393 16.31 -29.88 -4.40
C GLN A 393 15.32 -30.70 -5.21
N GLU A 394 14.47 -31.49 -4.56
CA GLU A 394 13.45 -32.32 -5.20
C GLU A 394 12.47 -31.46 -6.02
N LEU A 395 12.01 -30.33 -5.46
CA LEU A 395 11.22 -29.34 -6.19
C LEU A 395 11.94 -28.80 -7.43
N SER A 396 13.26 -28.62 -7.37
CA SER A 396 14.04 -28.12 -8.51
C SER A 396 14.25 -29.16 -9.62
N GLU A 397 14.12 -30.44 -9.28
CA GLU A 397 14.32 -31.59 -10.18
C GLU A 397 13.00 -32.15 -10.71
N ALA A 398 11.89 -31.91 -10.01
CA ALA A 398 10.55 -32.36 -10.40
C ALA A 398 10.13 -31.82 -11.77
N THR A 399 9.64 -32.71 -12.64
CA THR A 399 9.22 -32.39 -14.01
C THR A 399 7.73 -32.50 -14.22
N GLU A 400 7.08 -33.48 -13.59
CA GLU A 400 5.64 -33.71 -13.72
C GLU A 400 4.86 -32.76 -12.81
N LYS A 401 3.70 -32.32 -13.29
CA LYS A 401 2.87 -31.32 -12.59
C LYS A 401 2.53 -31.73 -11.15
N ASP A 402 2.17 -33.00 -10.95
CA ASP A 402 1.74 -33.50 -9.64
C ASP A 402 2.93 -33.63 -8.69
N ASP A 403 4.10 -34.04 -9.19
CA ASP A 403 5.35 -34.09 -8.42
C ASP A 403 5.75 -32.67 -8.00
N VAL A 404 5.79 -31.71 -8.94
CA VAL A 404 6.09 -30.29 -8.64
C VAL A 404 5.15 -29.73 -7.57
N ALA A 405 3.86 -30.10 -7.60
CA ALA A 405 2.90 -29.67 -6.59
C ALA A 405 3.15 -30.31 -5.22
N GLY A 406 3.52 -31.59 -5.18
CA GLY A 406 3.92 -32.30 -3.97
C GLY A 406 5.15 -31.69 -3.32
N GLU A 407 6.24 -31.56 -4.08
CA GLU A 407 7.51 -31.02 -3.59
C GLU A 407 7.37 -29.56 -3.13
N LEU A 408 6.56 -28.76 -3.83
CA LEU A 408 6.26 -27.40 -3.39
C LEU A 408 5.51 -27.39 -2.06
N ALA A 409 4.56 -28.32 -1.87
CA ALA A 409 3.83 -28.44 -0.61
C ALA A 409 4.77 -28.84 0.55
N ASP A 410 5.74 -29.72 0.32
CA ASP A 410 6.71 -30.14 1.32
C ASP A 410 7.70 -29.02 1.67
N VAL A 411 8.21 -28.29 0.68
CA VAL A 411 8.99 -27.05 0.92
C VAL A 411 8.19 -26.06 1.77
N MET A 412 6.91 -25.84 1.43
CA MET A 412 6.04 -24.96 2.21
C MET A 412 5.81 -25.49 3.63
N TYR A 413 5.68 -26.80 3.82
CA TYR A 413 5.53 -27.42 5.13
C TYR A 413 6.74 -27.15 6.03
N PHE A 414 7.95 -27.50 5.59
CA PHE A 414 9.15 -27.31 6.41
C PHE A 414 9.50 -25.82 6.60
N ALA A 415 9.24 -24.99 5.60
CA ALA A 415 9.36 -23.53 5.75
C ALA A 415 8.41 -23.00 6.83
N MET A 416 7.17 -23.48 6.89
CA MET A 416 6.21 -23.09 7.92
C MET A 416 6.58 -23.64 9.30
N VAL A 417 7.13 -24.85 9.42
CA VAL A 417 7.68 -25.36 10.69
C VAL A 417 8.79 -24.43 11.19
N ARG A 418 9.72 -24.04 10.30
CA ARG A 418 10.80 -23.10 10.61
C ARG A 418 10.27 -21.71 10.96
N ALA A 419 9.20 -21.25 10.32
CA ALA A 419 8.57 -19.96 10.61
C ALA A 419 7.97 -19.98 12.03
N VAL A 420 7.14 -20.97 12.35
CA VAL A 420 6.52 -21.14 13.67
C VAL A 420 7.56 -21.25 14.78
N ALA A 421 8.63 -22.02 14.58
CA ALA A 421 9.72 -22.15 15.55
C ALA A 421 10.41 -20.81 15.87
N ALA A 422 10.40 -19.86 14.93
CA ALA A 422 10.96 -18.52 15.10
C ALA A 422 9.91 -17.46 15.45
N GLY A 423 8.66 -17.84 15.69
CA GLY A 423 7.57 -16.92 15.97
C GLY A 423 7.15 -16.05 14.77
N VAL A 424 7.44 -16.50 13.54
CA VAL A 424 7.08 -15.82 12.30
C VAL A 424 5.79 -16.42 11.75
N THR A 425 4.86 -15.56 11.32
CA THR A 425 3.60 -15.96 10.69
C THR A 425 3.69 -15.91 9.17
N PHE A 426 2.76 -16.56 8.48
CA PHE A 426 2.60 -16.46 7.04
C PHE A 426 2.26 -15.03 6.61
N ASP A 427 1.46 -14.31 7.41
CA ASP A 427 1.18 -12.88 7.19
C ASP A 427 2.46 -12.03 7.18
N ASP A 428 3.46 -12.35 8.03
CA ASP A 428 4.76 -11.66 8.02
C ASP A 428 5.53 -11.92 6.72
N ALA A 429 5.46 -13.15 6.20
CA ALA A 429 6.07 -13.50 4.92
C ALA A 429 5.38 -12.78 3.74
N ILE A 430 4.04 -12.70 3.75
CA ILE A 430 3.27 -11.92 2.77
C ILE A 430 3.66 -10.44 2.86
N ALA A 431 3.77 -9.87 4.06
CA ALA A 431 4.19 -8.49 4.25
C ALA A 431 5.59 -8.20 3.67
N GLU A 432 6.51 -9.15 3.79
CA GLU A 432 7.84 -9.07 3.18
C GLU A 432 7.77 -9.18 1.64
N LEU A 433 6.91 -10.05 1.09
CA LEU A 433 6.68 -10.15 -0.36
C LEU A 433 6.07 -8.86 -0.92
N ASP A 434 5.05 -8.30 -0.26
CA ASP A 434 4.45 -7.01 -0.59
C ASP A 434 5.48 -5.88 -0.53
N SER A 435 6.40 -5.92 0.43
CA SER A 435 7.50 -4.95 0.51
C SER A 435 8.50 -5.11 -0.64
N ARG A 436 8.72 -6.34 -1.14
CA ARG A 436 9.65 -6.63 -2.25
C ARG A 436 9.08 -6.26 -3.60
N SER A 437 7.79 -6.49 -3.83
CA SER A 437 7.11 -6.10 -5.08
C SER A 437 7.13 -4.58 -5.30
N ARG A 438 7.19 -3.81 -4.21
CA ARG A 438 7.32 -2.35 -4.24
C ARG A 438 8.73 -1.85 -4.51
N LYS A 439 9.76 -2.70 -4.40
CA LYS A 439 11.16 -2.28 -4.55
C LYS A 439 11.43 -1.83 -5.97
N VAL A 440 12.11 -0.70 -6.07
CA VAL A 440 12.55 -0.16 -7.35
C VAL A 440 13.85 -0.84 -7.78
N THR A 441 13.82 -1.55 -8.92
CA THR A 441 15.05 -2.05 -9.54
C THR A 441 15.79 -0.88 -10.17
N ARG A 442 16.89 -0.44 -9.54
CA ARG A 442 17.81 0.53 -10.14
C ARG A 442 18.32 -0.07 -11.46
N ARG A 443 18.17 0.63 -12.60
CA ARG A 443 18.84 0.21 -13.85
C ARG A 443 20.34 0.02 -13.59
N GLN A 444 20.94 -1.03 -14.15
CA GLN A 444 22.38 -1.26 -14.06
C GLN A 444 23.11 0.00 -14.55
N GLY A 445 23.93 0.57 -13.67
CA GLY A 445 24.57 1.85 -13.90
C GLY A 445 25.73 1.72 -14.87
N ASP A 446 25.55 2.22 -16.09
CA ASP A 446 26.64 2.83 -16.84
C ASP A 446 26.60 4.34 -16.59
N SER A 447 27.66 4.88 -15.99
CA SER A 447 27.84 6.34 -15.91
C SER A 447 28.10 6.88 -17.32
N LYS A 448 27.36 7.89 -17.76
CA LYS A 448 27.76 8.71 -18.91
C LYS A 448 28.02 10.14 -18.43
N ALA A 449 29.25 10.61 -18.67
CA ALA A 449 29.79 11.90 -18.26
C ALA A 449 28.92 13.13 -18.59
N TYR A 450 27.99 13.00 -19.54
CA TYR A 450 27.08 14.10 -19.94
C TYR A 450 26.10 14.54 -18.83
N ARG A 451 25.80 13.70 -17.82
CA ARG A 451 24.81 14.04 -16.78
C ARG A 451 25.32 15.05 -15.75
N THR A 452 26.62 15.07 -15.51
CA THR A 452 27.27 16.08 -14.65
C THR A 452 27.31 17.45 -15.34
N GLU A 453 27.46 17.48 -16.67
CA GLU A 453 27.41 18.72 -17.45
C GLU A 453 26.01 19.32 -17.54
N VAL A 454 24.97 18.49 -17.62
CA VAL A 454 23.57 18.95 -17.66
C VAL A 454 23.11 19.46 -16.29
N ALA A 455 23.44 18.75 -15.20
CA ALA A 455 23.10 19.18 -13.85
C ALA A 455 23.80 20.50 -13.46
N ASN A 456 25.07 20.68 -13.81
CA ASN A 456 25.81 21.92 -13.52
C ASN A 456 25.30 23.12 -14.33
N LYS A 457 24.87 22.92 -15.60
CA LYS A 457 24.27 24.00 -16.41
C LYS A 457 22.93 24.51 -15.85
N ILE A 458 22.14 23.64 -15.21
CA ILE A 458 20.86 24.02 -14.60
C ILE A 458 21.07 24.75 -13.27
N LEU A 459 22.12 24.40 -12.51
CA LEU A 459 22.42 24.99 -11.21
C LEU A 459 23.23 26.31 -11.29
N GLU A 460 24.01 26.51 -12.35
CA GLU A 460 24.84 27.72 -12.53
C GLU A 460 24.16 28.80 -13.39
N GLY A 461 23.02 28.51 -14.01
CA GLY A 461 22.22 29.44 -14.80
C GLY A 461 21.06 30.06 -14.03
N LYS A 462 21.36 31.04 -13.16
CA LYS A 462 20.42 32.13 -12.83
C LYS A 462 20.63 33.30 -13.77
#